data_AF-A0A349T7A0-F1
#
_entry.id   AF-A0A349T7A0-F1
#
_cell.length_a   1.000
_cell.length_b   1.000
_cell.length_c   1.000
_cell.angle_alpha   90.00
_cell.angle_beta   90.00
_cell.angle_gamma   90.00
#
_symmetry.space_group_name_H-M   'P 1'
#
loop_
_entity.id
_entity.type
_entity.pdbx_description
1 polymer ?
#
loop_
_entity_poly.entity_id
_entity_poly.type
_entity_poly.pdbx_seq_one_letter_code
_entity_poly.pdbx_strand_id
1 'polypeptide(L)'
;MEHLNLLWSNTGLNQMVWGQGLMLLVGMLLLYLAIVKNFEPLLLLPIGFGAILANIPGAGIAEGSGILHVFYVIGIESGAFPLIIFMGVGALTDFGPLLANPKTLLLGAAAQFGIFATLLGAIGLTAVGVFDFSLTDAAAIGIIGGADGPTSIYVASKLAPDLLGAIAVASYSYMALVPLIQPPIMRALTTEKERQIEMVQLREVSQAEKIIFPIMLLMLVALLLP
;
A
#
# COMPACT_ATOMS: atom_id res chain seq x y z
N MET A 1 15.68 -17.89 -44.68
CA MET A 1 14.58 -16.91 -44.56
C MET A 1 13.53 -17.35 -43.55
N GLU A 2 13.06 -18.61 -43.55
CA GLU A 2 12.12 -19.11 -42.53
C GLU A 2 12.61 -18.97 -41.07
N HIS A 3 13.86 -19.36 -40.76
CA HIS A 3 14.39 -19.19 -39.40
C HIS A 3 14.51 -17.72 -38.95
N LEU A 4 14.72 -16.80 -39.89
CA LEU A 4 14.76 -15.36 -39.62
C LEU A 4 13.36 -14.80 -39.38
N ASN A 5 12.36 -15.29 -40.12
CA ASN A 5 10.95 -14.96 -39.89
C ASN A 5 10.43 -15.55 -38.57
N LEU A 6 10.88 -16.75 -38.19
CA LEU A 6 10.60 -17.38 -36.89
C LEU A 6 11.24 -16.63 -35.73
N LEU A 7 12.48 -16.16 -35.88
CA LEU A 7 13.14 -15.31 -34.89
C LEU A 7 12.43 -13.97 -34.78
N TRP A 8 12.04 -13.35 -35.90
CA TRP A 8 11.28 -12.11 -35.92
C TRP A 8 9.90 -12.26 -35.26
N SER A 9 9.15 -13.32 -35.57
CA SER A 9 7.86 -13.60 -34.93
C SER A 9 7.99 -13.89 -33.43
N ASN A 10 9.11 -14.46 -33.01
CA ASN A 10 9.41 -14.77 -31.61
C ASN A 10 10.11 -13.64 -30.86
N THR A 11 10.47 -12.54 -31.53
CA THR A 11 11.04 -11.39 -30.82
C THR A 11 9.96 -10.69 -30.00
N GLY A 12 10.32 -10.31 -28.77
CA GLY A 12 9.43 -9.55 -27.89
C GLY A 12 8.96 -8.22 -28.51
N LEU A 13 9.74 -7.64 -29.43
CA LEU A 13 9.36 -6.42 -30.16
C LEU A 13 8.15 -6.65 -31.10
N ASN A 14 8.04 -7.82 -31.72
CA ASN A 14 6.95 -8.15 -32.63
C ASN A 14 5.71 -8.69 -31.90
N GLN A 15 5.88 -9.24 -30.70
CA GLN A 15 4.80 -9.72 -29.84
C GLN A 15 4.25 -8.63 -28.89
N MET A 16 4.88 -7.46 -28.87
CA MET A 16 4.53 -6.40 -27.92
C MET A 16 3.14 -5.84 -28.21
N VAL A 17 2.26 -5.98 -27.22
CA VAL A 17 0.96 -5.30 -27.21
C VAL A 17 1.14 -3.89 -26.65
N TRP A 18 0.37 -2.92 -27.16
CA TRP A 18 0.44 -1.52 -26.73
C TRP A 18 0.36 -1.33 -25.20
N GLY A 19 -0.50 -2.10 -24.51
CA GLY A 19 -0.63 -2.04 -23.06
C GLY A 19 0.65 -2.45 -22.32
N GLN A 20 1.35 -3.49 -22.80
CA GLN A 20 2.62 -3.93 -22.22
C GLN A 20 3.70 -2.85 -22.35
N GLY A 21 3.78 -2.20 -23.51
CA GLY A 21 4.71 -1.08 -23.73
C GLY A 21 4.49 0.07 -22.74
N LEU A 22 3.22 0.42 -22.46
CA LEU A 22 2.89 1.44 -21.47
C LEU A 22 3.26 1.00 -20.05
N MET A 23 2.99 -0.24 -19.68
CA MET A 23 3.34 -0.77 -18.36
C MET A 23 4.85 -0.87 -18.14
N LEU A 24 5.64 -1.13 -19.18
CA LEU A 24 7.11 -1.06 -19.11
C LEU A 24 7.58 0.37 -18.81
N LEU A 25 6.97 1.38 -19.43
CA LEU A 25 7.25 2.79 -19.14
C LEU A 25 6.88 3.15 -17.69
N VAL A 26 5.72 2.68 -17.20
CA VAL A 26 5.32 2.85 -15.80
C VAL A 26 6.30 2.16 -14.86
N GLY A 27 6.71 0.93 -15.16
CA GLY A 27 7.72 0.21 -14.36
C GLY A 27 9.05 0.97 -14.27
N MET A 28 9.53 1.53 -15.39
CA MET A 28 10.72 2.39 -15.40
C MET A 28 10.52 3.69 -14.62
N LEU A 29 9.32 4.29 -14.68
CA LEU A 29 8.99 5.46 -13.87
C LEU A 29 9.02 5.13 -12.37
N LEU A 30 8.47 3.98 -11.95
CA LEU A 30 8.52 3.52 -10.57
C LEU A 30 9.96 3.29 -10.09
N LEU A 31 10.81 2.69 -10.92
CA LEU A 31 12.24 2.56 -10.62
C LEU A 31 12.92 3.93 -10.49
N TYR A 32 12.60 4.88 -11.37
CA TYR A 32 13.13 6.25 -11.27
C TYR A 32 12.70 6.92 -9.96
N LEU A 33 11.43 6.81 -9.58
CA LEU A 33 10.92 7.37 -8.31
C LEU A 33 11.58 6.70 -7.10
N ALA A 34 11.73 5.39 -7.11
CA ALA A 34 12.34 4.65 -6.02
C ALA A 34 13.85 4.96 -5.89
N ILE A 35 14.60 5.06 -6.99
CA ILE A 35 16.07 5.24 -6.95
C ILE A 35 16.46 6.71 -6.85
N VAL A 36 15.90 7.57 -7.70
CA VAL A 36 16.34 8.97 -7.82
C VAL A 36 15.63 9.85 -6.80
N LYS A 37 14.34 9.60 -6.55
CA LYS A 37 13.54 10.37 -5.59
C LYS A 37 13.47 9.71 -4.21
N ASN A 38 13.99 8.48 -4.05
CA ASN A 38 13.97 7.72 -2.80
C ASN A 38 12.56 7.54 -2.23
N PHE A 39 11.56 7.36 -3.09
CA PHE A 39 10.18 7.08 -2.67
C PHE A 39 10.07 5.62 -2.27
N GLU A 40 9.87 5.34 -0.98
CA GLU A 40 9.70 4.00 -0.40
C GLU A 40 10.55 2.91 -1.10
N PRO A 41 11.88 3.11 -1.17
CA PRO A 41 12.74 2.35 -2.08
C PRO A 41 12.76 0.85 -1.75
N LEU A 42 12.50 0.49 -0.49
CA LEU A 42 12.48 -0.91 -0.04
C LEU A 42 11.38 -1.74 -0.73
N LEU A 43 10.25 -1.10 -1.08
CA LEU A 43 9.07 -1.79 -1.62
C LEU A 43 8.74 -1.33 -3.04
N LEU A 44 8.87 -0.02 -3.33
CA LEU A 44 8.56 0.52 -4.65
C LEU A 44 9.54 0.03 -5.74
N LEU A 45 10.80 -0.22 -5.37
CA LEU A 45 11.80 -0.76 -6.30
C LEU A 45 11.46 -2.20 -6.74
N PRO A 46 11.23 -3.18 -5.84
CA PRO A 46 10.72 -4.50 -6.22
C PRO A 46 9.42 -4.45 -7.03
N ILE A 47 8.48 -3.56 -6.68
CA ILE A 47 7.22 -3.40 -7.41
C ILE A 47 7.47 -2.92 -8.85
N GLY A 48 8.30 -1.89 -9.03
CA GLY A 48 8.67 -1.38 -10.35
C GLY A 48 9.40 -2.43 -11.19
N PHE A 49 10.31 -3.20 -10.58
CA PHE A 49 11.01 -4.28 -11.26
C PHE A 49 10.07 -5.43 -11.64
N GLY A 50 9.17 -5.82 -10.73
CA GLY A 50 8.13 -6.81 -10.99
C GLY A 50 7.18 -6.39 -12.11
N ALA A 51 6.80 -5.12 -12.18
CA ALA A 51 5.99 -4.57 -13.26
C ALA A 51 6.69 -4.69 -14.62
N ILE A 52 8.01 -4.45 -14.67
CA ILE A 52 8.79 -4.64 -15.90
C ILE A 52 8.78 -6.12 -16.30
N LEU A 53 9.15 -7.01 -15.37
CA LEU A 53 9.22 -8.45 -15.63
C LEU A 53 7.87 -9.06 -16.05
N ALA A 54 6.78 -8.64 -15.42
CA ALA A 54 5.43 -9.11 -15.73
C ALA A 54 4.97 -8.71 -17.14
N ASN A 55 5.51 -7.63 -17.70
CA ASN A 55 5.11 -7.08 -19.00
C ASN A 55 6.14 -7.34 -20.12
N ILE A 56 7.12 -8.22 -19.90
CA ILE A 56 8.04 -8.65 -20.98
C ILE A 56 7.24 -9.49 -21.99
N PRO A 57 7.11 -9.04 -23.26
CA PRO A 57 6.32 -9.76 -24.26
C PRO A 57 6.89 -11.15 -24.54
N GLY A 58 6.02 -12.16 -24.56
CA GLY A 58 6.38 -13.55 -24.88
C GLY A 58 7.10 -14.31 -23.76
N ALA A 59 7.35 -13.69 -22.60
CA ALA A 59 8.11 -14.34 -21.51
C ALA A 59 7.23 -15.12 -20.51
N GLY A 60 5.94 -14.78 -20.38
CA GLY A 60 4.99 -15.51 -19.53
C GLY A 60 5.36 -15.58 -18.04
N ILE A 61 6.18 -14.64 -17.55
CA ILE A 61 6.79 -14.70 -16.21
C ILE A 61 5.74 -14.55 -15.09
N ALA A 62 4.66 -13.80 -15.36
CA ALA A 62 3.58 -13.51 -14.42
C ALA A 62 2.31 -14.35 -14.65
N GLU A 63 2.35 -15.33 -15.57
CA GLU A 63 1.19 -16.15 -15.95
C GLU A 63 1.48 -17.65 -15.74
N GLY A 64 0.44 -18.44 -15.48
CA GLY A 64 0.54 -19.90 -15.41
C GLY A 64 1.59 -20.39 -14.41
N SER A 65 2.63 -21.07 -14.88
CA SER A 65 3.74 -21.55 -14.05
C SER A 65 4.92 -20.57 -13.94
N GLY A 66 4.74 -19.33 -14.40
CA GLY A 66 5.73 -18.27 -14.31
C GLY A 66 6.11 -17.96 -12.86
N ILE A 67 7.38 -17.60 -12.64
CA ILE A 67 7.92 -17.42 -11.28
C ILE A 67 7.22 -16.32 -10.48
N LEU A 68 6.79 -15.23 -11.14
CA LEU A 68 6.06 -14.16 -10.46
C LEU A 68 4.64 -14.59 -10.09
N HIS A 69 4.01 -15.44 -10.91
CA HIS A 69 2.72 -16.03 -10.57
C HIS A 69 2.84 -16.94 -9.35
N VAL A 70 3.88 -17.78 -9.29
CA VAL A 70 4.14 -18.65 -8.13
C VAL A 70 4.35 -17.83 -6.85
N PHE A 71 5.11 -16.73 -6.92
CA PHE A 71 5.27 -15.83 -5.78
C PHE A 71 3.96 -15.15 -5.38
N TYR A 72 3.13 -14.77 -6.34
CA TYR A 72 1.81 -14.20 -6.07
C TYR A 72 0.92 -15.19 -5.33
N VAL A 73 0.78 -16.42 -5.83
CA VAL A 73 -0.08 -17.46 -5.24
C VAL A 73 0.40 -17.83 -3.83
N ILE A 74 1.70 -18.09 -3.67
CA ILE A 74 2.26 -18.53 -2.39
C ILE A 74 2.31 -17.39 -1.38
N GLY A 75 2.64 -16.17 -1.81
CA GLY A 75 2.93 -15.06 -0.90
C GLY A 75 1.74 -14.15 -0.64
N ILE A 76 1.06 -13.72 -1.69
CA ILE A 76 0.05 -12.65 -1.63
C ILE A 76 -1.36 -13.22 -1.53
N GLU A 77 -1.71 -14.19 -2.37
CA GLU A 77 -3.04 -14.81 -2.39
C GLU A 77 -3.31 -15.59 -1.09
N SER A 78 -2.29 -16.34 -0.63
CA SER A 78 -2.32 -17.00 0.68
C SER A 78 -2.45 -16.01 1.85
N GLY A 79 -2.05 -14.75 1.66
CA GLY A 79 -1.98 -13.72 2.69
C GLY A 79 -0.72 -13.77 3.55
N ALA A 80 0.23 -14.69 3.28
CA ALA A 80 1.42 -14.87 4.11
C ALA A 80 2.34 -13.64 4.12
N PHE A 81 2.71 -13.10 2.95
CA PHE A 81 3.68 -12.00 2.85
C PHE A 81 3.20 -10.72 3.54
N PRO A 82 1.96 -10.23 3.31
CA PRO A 82 1.49 -9.03 4.00
C PRO A 82 1.49 -9.18 5.52
N LEU A 83 1.07 -10.35 6.03
CA LEU A 83 1.03 -10.61 7.48
C LEU A 83 2.43 -10.73 8.10
N ILE A 84 3.39 -11.34 7.40
CA ILE A 84 4.78 -11.41 7.87
C ILE A 84 5.42 -10.02 7.89
N ILE A 85 5.17 -9.20 6.86
CA ILE A 85 5.65 -7.81 6.83
C ILE A 85 5.02 -7.03 7.99
N PHE A 86 3.72 -7.19 8.22
CA PHE A 86 3.01 -6.51 9.30
C PHE A 86 3.49 -6.94 10.70
N MET A 87 3.84 -8.22 10.88
CA MET A 87 4.51 -8.71 12.07
C MET A 87 5.86 -8.01 12.28
N GLY A 88 6.63 -7.80 11.21
CA GLY A 88 7.87 -7.03 11.24
C GLY A 88 7.66 -5.56 11.65
N VAL A 89 6.63 -4.89 11.10
CA VAL A 89 6.24 -3.53 11.50
C VAL A 89 5.89 -3.49 12.99
N GLY A 90 5.11 -4.46 13.48
CA GLY A 90 4.77 -4.58 14.89
C GLY A 90 5.99 -4.78 15.80
N ALA A 91 6.97 -5.55 15.35
CA ALA A 91 8.22 -5.78 16.10
C ALA A 91 9.14 -4.54 16.16
N LEU A 92 9.08 -3.66 15.15
CA LEU A 92 9.87 -2.43 15.09
C LEU A 92 9.18 -1.22 15.75
N THR A 93 7.91 -1.34 16.12
CA THR A 93 7.12 -0.23 16.67
C THR A 93 7.39 -0.03 18.17
N ASP A 94 7.76 1.19 18.57
CA ASP A 94 7.81 1.57 19.99
C ASP A 94 6.46 2.09 20.47
N PHE A 95 5.84 1.36 21.41
CA PHE A 95 4.58 1.73 22.04
C PHE A 95 4.74 2.72 23.20
N GLY A 96 5.97 3.05 23.61
CA GLY A 96 6.24 3.97 24.72
C GLY A 96 5.51 5.32 24.57
N PRO A 97 5.66 6.03 23.45
CA PRO A 97 4.98 7.31 23.25
C PRO A 97 3.44 7.22 23.29
N LEU A 98 2.89 6.15 22.71
CA LEU A 98 1.45 5.88 22.68
C LEU A 98 0.88 5.64 24.08
N LEU A 99 1.56 4.78 24.86
CA LEU A 99 1.18 4.44 26.22
C LEU A 99 1.35 5.64 27.16
N ALA A 100 2.37 6.46 26.95
CA ALA A 100 2.61 7.62 27.79
C ALA A 100 1.47 8.64 27.73
N ASN A 101 0.86 8.84 26.57
CA ASN A 101 -0.34 9.67 26.40
C ASN A 101 -1.43 8.92 25.61
N PRO A 102 -2.26 8.09 26.27
CA PRO A 102 -3.26 7.25 25.61
C PRO A 102 -4.32 8.03 24.83
N LYS A 103 -4.52 9.33 25.12
CA LYS A 103 -5.46 10.18 24.37
C LYS A 103 -5.08 10.28 22.89
N THR A 104 -3.81 10.05 22.55
CA THR A 104 -3.34 10.00 21.15
C THR A 104 -3.98 8.86 20.34
N LEU A 105 -4.47 7.79 20.98
CA LEU A 105 -5.26 6.76 20.31
C LEU A 105 -6.52 7.32 19.62
N LEU A 106 -7.16 8.33 20.22
CA LEU A 106 -8.36 8.95 19.63
C LEU A 106 -8.01 9.76 18.38
N LEU A 107 -6.82 10.36 18.32
CA LEU A 107 -6.33 10.99 17.09
C LEU A 107 -6.13 9.94 16.00
N GLY A 108 -5.61 8.76 16.35
CA GLY A 108 -5.51 7.62 15.45
C GLY A 108 -6.87 7.15 14.92
N ALA A 109 -7.89 7.10 15.78
CA ALA A 109 -9.25 6.75 15.37
C ALA A 109 -9.83 7.77 14.37
N ALA A 110 -9.63 9.07 14.61
CA ALA A 110 -10.06 10.12 13.69
C ALA A 110 -9.28 10.09 12.36
N ALA A 111 -8.00 9.72 12.38
CA ALA A 111 -7.18 9.59 11.18
C ALA A 111 -7.74 8.53 10.21
N GLN A 112 -8.38 7.48 10.72
CA GLN A 112 -9.03 6.44 9.89
C GLN A 112 -10.27 6.95 9.14
N PHE A 113 -10.77 8.16 9.43
CA PHE A 113 -11.87 8.77 8.65
C PHE A 113 -11.50 8.90 7.16
N GLY A 114 -10.21 9.02 6.84
CA GLY A 114 -9.72 9.02 5.46
C GLY A 114 -10.13 7.78 4.66
N ILE A 115 -10.21 6.60 5.31
CA ILE A 115 -10.68 5.36 4.66
C ILE A 115 -12.13 5.51 4.22
N PHE A 116 -12.99 5.93 5.14
CA PHE A 116 -14.42 6.09 4.87
C PHE A 116 -14.69 7.19 3.84
N ALA A 117 -13.98 8.31 3.92
CA ALA A 117 -14.08 9.38 2.94
C ALA A 117 -13.68 8.91 1.53
N THR A 118 -12.61 8.11 1.42
CA THR A 118 -12.14 7.55 0.15
C THR A 118 -13.13 6.54 -0.41
N LEU A 119 -13.68 5.66 0.44
CA LEU A 119 -14.72 4.70 0.07
C LEU A 119 -15.98 5.41 -0.46
N LEU A 120 -16.47 6.42 0.27
CA LEU A 120 -17.63 7.22 -0.15
C LEU A 120 -17.35 7.98 -1.45
N GLY A 121 -16.11 8.46 -1.63
CA GLY A 121 -15.66 9.08 -2.88
C GLY A 121 -15.71 8.11 -4.06
N ALA A 122 -15.21 6.87 -3.88
CA ALA A 122 -15.27 5.84 -4.92
C ALA A 122 -16.71 5.47 -5.29
N ILE A 123 -17.59 5.30 -4.30
CA ILE A 123 -19.04 5.06 -4.54
C ILE A 123 -19.67 6.28 -5.23
N GLY A 124 -19.29 7.49 -4.84
CA GLY A 124 -19.76 8.73 -5.47
C GLY A 124 -19.37 8.83 -6.95
N LEU A 125 -18.15 8.41 -7.31
CA LEU A 125 -17.70 8.34 -8.71
C LEU A 125 -18.52 7.32 -9.51
N THR A 126 -18.92 6.20 -8.89
CA THR A 126 -19.86 5.25 -9.49
C THR A 126 -21.25 5.84 -9.67
N ALA A 127 -21.76 6.56 -8.67
CA ALA A 127 -23.08 7.18 -8.75
C ALA A 127 -23.17 8.26 -9.85
N VAL A 128 -22.06 8.95 -10.15
CA VAL A 128 -21.98 9.96 -11.22
C VAL A 128 -21.69 9.32 -12.60
N GLY A 129 -21.41 8.02 -12.65
CA GLY A 129 -21.18 7.27 -13.89
C GLY A 129 -19.79 7.49 -14.50
N VAL A 130 -18.79 7.89 -13.69
CA VAL A 130 -17.41 8.08 -14.15
C VAL A 130 -16.65 6.75 -14.18
N PHE A 131 -16.85 5.92 -13.15
CA PHE A 131 -16.22 4.60 -13.01
C PHE A 131 -17.21 3.60 -12.45
N ASP A 132 -17.15 2.34 -12.89
CA ASP A 132 -18.01 1.28 -12.36
C ASP A 132 -17.32 0.49 -11.24
N PHE A 133 -17.14 1.11 -10.06
CA PHE A 133 -16.60 0.40 -8.90
C PHE A 133 -17.69 -0.37 -8.17
N SER A 134 -17.46 -1.67 -7.93
CA SER A 134 -18.27 -2.43 -6.99
C SER A 134 -18.02 -1.96 -5.54
N LEU A 135 -18.88 -2.36 -4.60
CA LEU A 135 -18.66 -2.03 -3.19
C LEU A 135 -17.36 -2.63 -2.65
N THR A 136 -16.97 -3.82 -3.13
CA THR A 136 -15.71 -4.47 -2.75
C THR A 136 -14.49 -3.75 -3.31
N ASP A 137 -14.58 -3.23 -4.54
CA ASP A 137 -13.52 -2.39 -5.13
C ASP A 137 -13.38 -1.08 -4.36
N ALA A 138 -14.50 -0.40 -4.09
CA ALA A 138 -14.52 0.85 -3.33
C ALA A 138 -13.97 0.65 -1.90
N ALA A 139 -14.27 -0.49 -1.27
CA ALA A 139 -13.71 -0.83 0.03
C ALA A 139 -12.19 -1.05 -0.03
N ALA A 140 -11.69 -1.79 -1.02
CA ALA A 140 -10.26 -2.01 -1.21
C ALA A 140 -9.50 -0.70 -1.50
N ILE A 141 -10.05 0.17 -2.36
CA ILE A 141 -9.51 1.51 -2.64
C ILE A 141 -9.54 2.38 -1.38
N GLY A 142 -10.59 2.27 -0.57
CA GLY A 142 -10.74 3.00 0.68
C GLY A 142 -9.56 2.81 1.64
N ILE A 143 -9.00 1.59 1.73
CA ILE A 143 -7.92 1.27 2.67
C ILE A 143 -6.64 2.11 2.42
N ILE A 144 -6.43 2.60 1.20
CA ILE A 144 -5.33 3.52 0.88
C ILE A 144 -5.35 4.74 1.82
N GLY A 145 -6.54 5.22 2.19
CA GLY A 145 -6.72 6.34 3.11
C GLY A 145 -6.20 6.10 4.54
N GLY A 146 -5.93 4.84 4.91
CA GLY A 146 -5.29 4.47 6.17
C GLY A 146 -3.77 4.61 6.17
N ALA A 147 -3.16 4.87 5.00
CA ALA A 147 -1.72 5.04 4.80
C ALA A 147 -0.86 3.87 5.31
N ASP A 148 -1.40 2.64 5.22
CA ASP A 148 -0.74 1.41 5.64
C ASP A 148 -0.64 0.43 4.46
N GLY A 149 0.57 0.31 3.90
CA GLY A 149 0.86 -0.48 2.71
C GLY A 149 0.55 -1.98 2.86
N PRO A 150 1.13 -2.69 3.84
CA PRO A 150 0.84 -4.12 4.09
C PRO A 150 -0.64 -4.42 4.25
N THR A 151 -1.38 -3.61 5.01
CA THR A 151 -2.82 -3.80 5.19
C THR A 151 -3.59 -3.52 3.90
N SER A 152 -3.19 -2.51 3.13
CA SER A 152 -3.79 -2.24 1.80
C SER A 152 -3.63 -3.44 0.87
N ILE A 153 -2.44 -4.05 0.83
CA ILE A 153 -2.17 -5.25 0.02
C ILE A 153 -3.03 -6.42 0.49
N TYR A 154 -3.11 -6.65 1.81
CA TYR A 154 -3.88 -7.75 2.37
C TYR A 154 -5.38 -7.64 2.05
N VAL A 155 -5.97 -6.46 2.25
CA VAL A 155 -7.39 -6.25 1.98
C VAL A 155 -7.67 -6.30 0.48
N ALA A 156 -6.83 -5.68 -0.35
CA ALA A 156 -6.99 -5.74 -1.81
C ALA A 156 -6.87 -7.18 -2.33
N SER A 157 -5.96 -8.01 -1.80
CA SER A 157 -5.84 -9.41 -2.25
C SER A 157 -7.04 -10.29 -1.88
N LYS A 158 -7.87 -9.86 -0.91
CA LYS A 158 -9.10 -10.56 -0.53
C LYS A 158 -10.36 -9.97 -1.18
N LEU A 159 -10.43 -8.66 -1.35
CA LEU A 159 -11.64 -7.97 -1.82
C LEU A 159 -11.62 -7.63 -3.31
N ALA A 160 -10.46 -7.25 -3.86
CA ALA A 160 -10.32 -6.80 -5.25
C ALA A 160 -8.94 -7.18 -5.83
N PRO A 161 -8.67 -8.48 -6.07
CA PRO A 161 -7.37 -8.95 -6.56
C PRO A 161 -6.94 -8.28 -7.86
N ASP A 162 -7.90 -7.97 -8.74
CA ASP A 162 -7.66 -7.32 -10.03
C ASP A 162 -7.15 -5.88 -9.89
N LEU A 163 -7.47 -5.21 -8.77
CA LEU A 163 -7.02 -3.84 -8.46
C LEU A 163 -5.75 -3.81 -7.60
N LEU A 164 -5.27 -4.96 -7.12
CA LEU A 164 -4.15 -5.06 -6.19
C LEU A 164 -2.91 -4.27 -6.67
N GLY A 165 -2.55 -4.43 -7.94
CA GLY A 165 -1.36 -3.76 -8.50
C GLY A 165 -1.48 -2.24 -8.41
N ALA A 166 -2.63 -1.69 -8.80
CA ALA A 166 -2.88 -0.25 -8.75
C ALA A 166 -2.94 0.27 -7.30
N ILE A 167 -3.61 -0.46 -6.41
CA ILE A 167 -3.72 -0.12 -4.99
C ILE A 167 -2.35 -0.13 -4.33
N ALA A 168 -1.54 -1.17 -4.52
CA ALA A 168 -0.22 -1.28 -3.93
C ALA A 168 0.72 -0.15 -4.39
N VAL A 169 0.75 0.14 -5.70
CA VAL A 169 1.54 1.25 -6.25
C VAL A 169 1.09 2.59 -5.67
N ALA A 170 -0.23 2.83 -5.61
CA ALA A 170 -0.78 4.07 -5.07
C ALA A 170 -0.47 4.23 -3.58
N SER A 171 -0.65 3.18 -2.76
CA SER A 171 -0.38 3.23 -1.31
C SER A 171 1.06 3.65 -1.02
N TYR A 172 2.07 2.98 -1.59
CA TYR A 172 3.47 3.33 -1.30
C TYR A 172 3.89 4.66 -1.94
N SER A 173 3.37 4.98 -3.13
CA SER A 173 3.67 6.27 -3.76
C SER A 173 3.11 7.44 -2.94
N TYR A 174 1.89 7.32 -2.43
CA TYR A 174 1.25 8.38 -1.63
C TYR A 174 1.84 8.50 -0.23
N MET A 175 2.26 7.39 0.39
CA MET A 175 3.02 7.42 1.64
C MET A 175 4.32 8.23 1.50
N ALA A 176 5.05 8.07 0.40
CA ALA A 176 6.25 8.87 0.11
C ALA A 176 5.93 10.37 -0.12
N LEU A 177 4.70 10.71 -0.52
CA LEU A 177 4.25 12.08 -0.74
C LEU A 177 3.72 12.77 0.53
N VAL A 178 3.67 12.10 1.67
CA VAL A 178 3.23 12.71 2.95
C VAL A 178 3.98 14.02 3.26
N PRO A 179 5.30 14.14 3.10
CA PRO A 179 6.02 15.40 3.34
C PRO A 179 5.61 16.53 2.39
N LEU A 180 5.01 16.23 1.24
CA LEU A 180 4.49 17.22 0.30
C LEU A 180 3.03 17.58 0.59
N ILE A 181 2.21 16.60 0.92
CA ILE A 181 0.75 16.76 1.10
C ILE A 181 0.42 17.30 2.50
N GLN A 182 1.08 16.81 3.53
CA GLN A 182 0.74 17.12 4.92
C GLN A 182 1.02 18.59 5.29
N PRO A 183 2.18 19.20 4.97
CA PRO A 183 2.46 20.57 5.43
C PRO A 183 1.50 21.64 4.89
N PRO A 184 1.07 21.63 3.61
CA PRO A 184 0.04 22.54 3.12
C PRO A 184 -1.28 22.43 3.89
N ILE A 185 -1.74 21.21 4.18
CA ILE A 185 -2.97 20.97 4.95
C ILE A 185 -2.84 21.53 6.37
N MET A 186 -1.70 21.28 7.03
CA MET A 186 -1.41 21.85 8.34
C MET A 186 -1.43 23.38 8.30
N ARG A 187 -0.86 23.98 7.26
CA ARG A 187 -0.86 25.45 7.08
C ARG A 187 -2.25 26.03 6.89
N ALA A 188 -3.14 25.30 6.22
CA ALA A 188 -4.50 25.73 5.93
C ALA A 188 -5.46 25.58 7.12
N LEU A 189 -5.30 24.55 7.95
CA LEU A 189 -6.27 24.21 8.99
C LEU A 189 -5.89 24.65 10.41
N THR A 190 -4.59 24.76 10.71
CA THR A 190 -4.14 25.11 12.08
C THR A 190 -3.73 26.57 12.19
N THR A 191 -3.84 27.14 13.39
CA THR A 191 -3.40 28.52 13.68
C THR A 191 -1.97 28.57 14.22
N GLU A 192 -1.32 29.73 14.16
CA GLU A 192 0.03 29.90 14.75
C GLU A 192 0.04 29.66 16.26
N LYS A 193 -1.04 30.07 16.96
CA LYS A 193 -1.19 29.85 18.41
C LYS A 193 -1.20 28.36 18.77
N GLU A 194 -1.89 27.52 17.99
CA GLU A 194 -1.93 26.07 18.21
C GLU A 194 -0.58 25.41 17.93
N ARG A 195 0.15 25.88 16.91
CA ARG A 195 1.48 25.35 16.54
C ARG A 195 2.56 25.67 17.57
N GLN A 196 2.35 26.68 18.41
CA GLN A 196 3.28 27.12 19.47
C GLN A 196 2.98 26.48 20.83
N ILE A 197 2.03 25.55 20.93
CA ILE A 197 1.75 24.82 22.18
C ILE A 197 2.97 23.96 22.54
N GLU A 198 3.53 24.17 23.73
CA GLU A 198 4.62 23.37 24.25
C GLU A 198 4.14 21.96 24.61
N MET A 199 4.79 20.95 24.03
CA MET A 199 4.52 19.56 24.35
C MET A 199 5.23 19.17 25.65
N VAL A 200 4.46 18.74 26.65
CA VAL A 200 5.00 18.27 27.93
C VAL A 200 5.80 16.98 27.74
N GLN A 201 6.81 16.79 28.59
CA GLN A 201 7.56 15.53 28.63
C GLN A 201 6.62 14.37 28.96
N LEU A 202 6.75 13.30 28.20
CA LEU A 202 5.95 12.09 28.35
C LEU A 202 6.32 11.38 29.65
N ARG A 203 5.34 10.72 30.29
CA ARG A 203 5.60 9.88 31.46
C ARG A 203 6.49 8.70 31.09
N GLU A 204 7.30 8.24 32.05
CA GLU A 204 8.01 6.98 31.89
C GLU A 204 7.01 5.81 31.90
N VAL A 205 7.14 4.93 30.91
CA VAL A 205 6.28 3.75 30.74
C VAL A 205 7.04 2.54 31.27
N SER A 206 6.41 1.81 32.20
CA SER A 206 7.01 0.62 32.79
C SER A 206 7.13 -0.53 31.77
N GLN A 207 8.12 -1.41 31.97
CA GLN A 207 8.27 -2.61 31.14
C GLN A 207 7.04 -3.52 31.21
N ALA A 208 6.40 -3.63 32.38
CA ALA A 208 5.17 -4.40 32.54
C ALA A 208 4.05 -3.86 31.64
N GLU A 209 3.89 -2.54 31.56
CA GLU A 209 2.87 -1.91 30.72
C GLU A 209 3.12 -2.18 29.23
N LYS A 210 4.39 -2.10 28.78
CA LYS A 210 4.76 -2.41 27.39
C LYS A 210 4.49 -3.87 27.01
N ILE A 211 4.66 -4.82 27.95
CA ILE A 211 4.41 -6.25 27.71
C ILE A 211 2.91 -6.58 27.75
N ILE A 212 2.16 -6.00 28.68
CA ILE A 212 0.73 -6.28 28.84
C ILE A 212 -0.09 -5.68 27.70
N PHE A 213 0.32 -4.52 27.17
CA PHE A 213 -0.39 -3.81 26.11
C PHE A 213 -0.73 -4.67 24.87
N PRO A 214 0.22 -5.34 24.18
CA PRO A 214 -0.10 -6.15 23.00
C PRO A 214 -1.01 -7.34 23.33
N ILE A 215 -0.87 -7.95 24.51
CA ILE A 215 -1.74 -9.06 24.96
C ILE A 215 -3.17 -8.55 25.18
N MET A 216 -3.31 -7.42 25.85
CA MET A 216 -4.60 -6.77 26.06
C MET A 216 -5.25 -6.40 24.73
N LEU A 217 -4.48 -5.82 23.80
CA LEU A 217 -4.95 -5.44 22.48
C LEU A 217 -5.42 -6.67 21.68
N LEU A 218 -4.66 -7.76 21.71
CA LEU A 218 -5.05 -9.02 21.08
C LEU A 218 -6.37 -9.56 21.64
N MET A 219 -6.50 -9.59 22.97
CA MET A 219 -7.75 -10.02 23.62
C MET A 219 -8.93 -9.12 23.26
N LEU A 220 -8.71 -7.80 23.18
CA LEU A 220 -9.73 -6.85 22.79
C LEU A 220 -10.19 -7.07 21.34
N VAL A 221 -9.24 -7.27 20.42
CA VAL A 221 -9.53 -7.59 19.01
C VAL A 221 -10.30 -8.91 18.92
N ALA A 222 -9.83 -9.97 19.59
CA ALA A 222 -10.48 -11.28 19.57
C ALA A 222 -11.92 -11.26 20.12
N LEU A 223 -12.23 -10.36 21.05
CA LEU A 223 -13.56 -10.25 21.65
C LEU A 223 -14.51 -9.32 20.89
N LEU A 224 -14.00 -8.23 20.28
CA LEU A 224 -14.82 -7.21 19.65
C LEU A 224 -14.89 -7.32 18.11
N LEU A 225 -13.82 -7.78 17.46
CA LEU A 225 -13.70 -7.79 16.00
C LEU A 225 -12.84 -9.01 15.53
N PRO A 226 -13.41 -10.24 15.60
CA PRO A 226 -12.71 -11.46 15.20
C PRO A 226 -12.56 -11.64 13.69
#